data_AF-M7WPN1-F1
#
_entry.id   AF-M7WPN1-F1
#
_cell.length_a   1.000
_cell.length_b   1.000
_cell.length_c   1.000
_cell.angle_alpha   90.00
_cell.angle_beta   90.00
_cell.angle_gamma   90.00
#
_symmetry.space_group_name_H-M   'P 1'
#
loop_
_entity.id
_entity.type
_entity.pdbx_description
1 polymer ?
#
loop_
_entity_poly.entity_id
_entity_poly.type
_entity_poly.pdbx_seq_one_letter_code
_entity_poly.pdbx_strand_id
1 'polypeptide(L)'
;MSAAHANGSGSSASRASASSSTLDKGKGPATSSTATAADADLFDDAELDRIFNQEASQVAREAEVLRVLGAFKLNPYEILDLNWMPSAGTTDSDIQKTYRKKSLLIHPDKLKHPRGIEAFDLLKKAQTELSDPAKRKPLDETITDARMLVLRELGIPRETPDDDERLRPPKLPAPDLKERVRKKTKDLLIEDELRRRRVQKMTMIAEGAEAKRVEDAVAEKKRKMEEKERWEETREDRVHDWRNFNKKRKTKKKGPQVLG
;
A
#
# COMPACT_ATOMS: atom_id res chain seq x y z
N MET A 1 -58.88 -18.68 -54.29
CA MET A 1 -59.98 -18.86 -53.32
C MET A 1 -59.57 -18.08 -52.08
N SER A 2 -59.88 -16.78 -52.05
CA SER A 2 -61.08 -16.18 -51.40
C SER A 2 -60.99 -16.31 -49.89
N ALA A 3 -61.13 -15.29 -49.04
CA ALA A 3 -61.50 -13.87 -49.11
C ALA A 3 -61.08 -13.28 -47.73
N ALA A 4 -60.44 -12.12 -47.59
CA ALA A 4 -60.93 -10.73 -47.66
C ALA A 4 -61.75 -10.24 -46.44
N HIS A 5 -61.46 -8.98 -46.05
CA HIS A 5 -62.21 -8.00 -45.22
C HIS A 5 -61.91 -7.94 -43.71
N ALA A 6 -61.91 -6.79 -43.02
CA ALA A 6 -61.87 -5.36 -43.33
C ALA A 6 -62.02 -4.57 -41.99
N ASN A 7 -61.18 -3.54 -41.79
CA ASN A 7 -61.48 -2.16 -41.35
C ASN A 7 -62.28 -1.77 -40.07
N GLY A 8 -61.86 -0.62 -39.50
CA GLY A 8 -62.62 0.31 -38.64
C GLY A 8 -61.80 0.79 -37.42
N SER A 9 -61.22 1.99 -37.30
CA SER A 9 -61.63 3.41 -37.47
C SER A 9 -62.49 3.99 -36.31
N GLY A 10 -62.07 5.17 -35.80
CA GLY A 10 -62.85 6.06 -34.90
C GLY A 10 -62.12 6.40 -33.57
N SER A 11 -61.38 7.51 -33.43
CA SER A 11 -61.77 8.93 -33.19
C SER A 11 -62.44 9.26 -31.84
N SER A 12 -61.78 10.14 -31.06
CA SER A 12 -62.30 11.33 -30.33
C SER A 12 -61.34 11.64 -29.16
N ALA A 13 -60.57 12.74 -29.12
CA ALA A 13 -60.93 14.17 -29.04
C ALA A 13 -61.76 14.53 -27.80
N SER A 14 -61.14 15.18 -26.81
CA SER A 14 -61.80 16.20 -25.99
C SER A 14 -60.78 17.20 -25.41
N ARG A 15 -60.91 18.45 -25.89
CA ARG A 15 -60.40 19.68 -25.27
C ARG A 15 -61.26 19.99 -24.05
N ALA A 16 -60.66 20.60 -23.03
CA ALA A 16 -61.38 21.49 -22.12
C ALA A 16 -60.46 22.67 -21.74
N SER A 17 -61.00 23.87 -21.93
CA SER A 17 -60.42 25.18 -21.63
C SER A 17 -61.22 25.85 -20.50
N ALA A 18 -60.55 26.79 -19.83
CA ALA A 18 -61.07 27.86 -18.94
C ALA A 18 -61.57 27.40 -17.55
N SER A 19 -61.42 28.14 -16.44
CA SER A 19 -61.39 29.61 -16.29
C SER A 19 -60.84 30.04 -14.91
N SER A 20 -60.24 31.24 -14.89
CA SER A 20 -60.09 32.26 -13.83
C SER A 20 -60.33 31.94 -12.34
N SER A 21 -59.41 32.41 -11.49
CA SER A 21 -59.81 33.34 -10.40
C SER A 21 -58.67 34.28 -10.02
N THR A 22 -59.00 35.57 -10.07
CA THR A 22 -58.25 36.73 -9.59
C THR A 22 -58.51 36.94 -8.10
N LEU A 23 -57.46 37.06 -7.28
CA LEU A 23 -57.51 37.54 -5.89
C LEU A 23 -56.46 38.66 -5.79
N ASP A 24 -56.91 39.91 -5.83
CA ASP A 24 -57.31 40.75 -4.69
C ASP A 24 -56.13 41.34 -3.92
N LYS A 25 -56.10 42.67 -3.92
CA LYS A 25 -54.97 43.52 -3.55
C LYS A 25 -55.28 44.11 -2.18
N GLY A 26 -55.04 43.30 -1.15
CA GLY A 26 -55.18 43.71 0.26
C GLY A 26 -54.01 44.57 0.73
N LYS A 27 -54.27 45.87 0.92
CA LYS A 27 -53.41 46.84 1.61
C LYS A 27 -53.38 46.51 3.11
N GLY A 28 -52.24 46.01 3.60
CA GLY A 28 -51.90 45.96 5.03
C GLY A 28 -51.01 47.14 5.46
N PRO A 29 -51.14 47.66 6.69
CA PRO A 29 -50.50 48.90 7.10
C PRO A 29 -49.02 48.69 7.46
N ALA A 30 -48.22 49.71 7.15
CA ALA A 30 -46.82 49.81 7.53
C ALA A 30 -46.69 49.89 9.06
N THR A 31 -46.09 48.86 9.66
CA THR A 31 -45.44 48.98 10.98
C THR A 31 -43.95 49.08 10.74
N SER A 32 -43.46 50.31 10.82
CA SER A 32 -42.05 50.67 10.88
C SER A 32 -41.40 50.07 12.13
N SER A 33 -40.79 48.89 12.00
CA SER A 33 -39.77 48.44 12.94
C SER A 33 -38.45 49.09 12.52
N THR A 34 -38.15 50.20 13.18
CA THR A 34 -36.83 50.86 13.20
C THR A 34 -35.82 49.89 13.80
N ALA A 35 -35.28 48.99 12.97
CA ALA A 35 -34.03 48.31 13.26
C ALA A 35 -32.91 49.22 12.76
N THR A 36 -32.03 49.58 13.68
CA THR A 36 -30.82 50.37 13.48
C THR A 36 -30.04 49.90 12.25
N ALA A 37 -29.95 50.75 11.24
CA ALA A 37 -29.15 50.57 10.02
C ALA A 37 -27.64 50.77 10.28
N ALA A 38 -27.13 50.29 11.41
CA ALA A 38 -25.74 50.49 11.84
C ALA A 38 -24.93 49.18 11.98
N ASP A 39 -25.57 48.01 11.80
CA ASP A 39 -24.93 46.68 11.96
C ASP A 39 -25.08 45.78 10.71
N ALA A 40 -25.46 46.34 9.55
CA ALA A 40 -25.78 45.54 8.35
C ALA A 40 -24.59 45.26 7.42
N ASP A 41 -23.48 45.99 7.52
CA ASP A 41 -22.32 45.87 6.61
C ASP A 41 -21.02 45.59 7.37
N LEU A 42 -20.99 44.54 8.19
CA LEU A 42 -19.77 44.14 8.89
C LEU A 42 -18.74 43.43 7.97
N PHE A 43 -19.17 42.99 6.79
CA PHE A 43 -18.30 42.50 5.72
C PHE A 43 -18.95 42.81 4.37
N ASP A 44 -18.19 43.38 3.43
CA ASP A 44 -18.60 43.47 2.02
C ASP A 44 -18.87 42.05 1.49
N ASP A 45 -19.87 41.86 0.64
CA ASP A 45 -20.18 40.55 0.04
C ASP A 45 -18.93 39.94 -0.63
N ALA A 46 -18.05 40.78 -1.19
CA ALA A 46 -16.76 40.38 -1.75
C ALA A 46 -15.75 39.88 -0.71
N GLU A 47 -15.82 40.37 0.53
CA GLU A 47 -14.97 39.92 1.64
C GLU A 47 -15.45 38.58 2.19
N LEU A 48 -16.77 38.38 2.30
CA LEU A 48 -17.36 37.09 2.64
C LEU A 48 -17.00 36.00 1.61
N ASP A 49 -17.11 36.31 0.32
CA ASP A 49 -16.72 35.39 -0.76
C ASP A 49 -15.23 35.01 -0.70
N ARG A 50 -14.37 35.97 -0.33
CA ARG A 50 -12.93 35.73 -0.18
C ARG A 50 -12.64 34.81 1.00
N ILE A 51 -13.27 35.05 2.15
CA ILE A 51 -13.11 34.23 3.36
C ILE A 51 -13.62 32.81 3.08
N PHE A 52 -14.81 32.69 2.50
CA PHE A 52 -15.40 31.38 2.16
C PHE A 52 -14.50 30.60 1.19
N ASN A 53 -13.98 31.24 0.14
CA ASN A 53 -13.05 30.59 -0.79
C ASN A 53 -11.72 30.19 -0.13
N GLN A 54 -11.23 30.99 0.82
CA GLN A 54 -10.03 30.67 1.59
C GLN A 54 -10.25 29.46 2.50
N GLU A 55 -11.38 29.40 3.21
CA GLU A 55 -11.75 28.27 4.06
C GLU A 55 -12.00 27.00 3.24
N ALA A 56 -12.75 27.08 2.15
CA ALA A 56 -12.96 25.97 1.22
C ALA A 56 -11.63 25.44 0.68
N SER A 57 -10.68 26.33 0.38
CA SER A 57 -9.33 25.98 -0.04
C SER A 57 -8.50 25.32 1.07
N GLN A 58 -8.69 25.69 2.34
CA GLN A 58 -8.03 25.02 3.47
C GLN A 58 -8.60 23.62 3.69
N VAL A 59 -9.92 23.48 3.69
CA VAL A 59 -10.58 22.17 3.83
C VAL A 59 -10.14 21.21 2.71
N ALA A 60 -10.07 21.69 1.47
CA ALA A 60 -9.58 20.88 0.35
C ALA A 60 -8.11 20.44 0.53
N ARG A 61 -7.26 21.32 1.08
CA ARG A 61 -5.85 21.02 1.37
C ARG A 61 -5.72 19.97 2.47
N GLU A 62 -6.46 20.11 3.56
CA GLU A 62 -6.48 19.15 4.66
C GLU A 62 -7.04 17.79 4.23
N ALA A 63 -8.11 17.78 3.45
CA ALA A 63 -8.68 16.57 2.88
C ALA A 63 -7.66 15.83 2.00
N GLU A 64 -6.86 16.55 1.21
CA GLU A 64 -5.79 15.94 0.42
C GLU A 64 -4.69 15.33 1.30
N VAL A 65 -4.28 16.00 2.38
CA VAL A 65 -3.31 15.45 3.33
C VAL A 65 -3.83 14.15 3.95
N LEU A 66 -5.09 14.14 4.40
CA LEU A 66 -5.70 12.93 4.97
C LEU A 66 -5.82 11.81 3.93
N ARG A 67 -6.17 12.13 2.68
CA ARG A 67 -6.21 11.17 1.57
C ARG A 67 -4.84 10.54 1.32
N VAL A 68 -3.77 11.35 1.24
CA VAL A 68 -2.40 10.87 1.04
C VAL A 68 -1.95 9.97 2.20
N LEU A 69 -2.24 10.35 3.44
CA LEU A 69 -1.88 9.56 4.62
C LEU A 69 -2.70 8.25 4.73
N GLY A 70 -3.95 8.26 4.25
CA GLY A 70 -4.82 7.09 4.19
C GLY A 70 -4.59 6.20 2.97
N ALA A 71 -3.86 6.68 1.96
CA ALA A 71 -3.54 5.91 0.76
C ALA A 71 -2.65 4.70 1.09
N PHE A 72 -2.77 3.65 0.28
CA PHE A 72 -1.99 2.44 0.51
C PHE A 72 -0.50 2.68 0.20
N LYS A 73 0.34 2.62 1.24
CA LYS A 73 1.78 2.99 1.17
C LYS A 73 2.63 2.20 0.17
N LEU A 74 2.21 0.97 -0.18
CA LEU A 74 2.92 0.14 -1.16
C LEU A 74 2.47 0.42 -2.61
N ASN A 75 1.43 1.24 -2.82
CA ASN A 75 0.95 1.61 -4.14
C ASN A 75 1.13 3.13 -4.41
N PRO A 76 2.24 3.52 -5.06
CA PRO A 76 2.50 4.90 -5.49
C PRO A 76 1.39 5.55 -6.34
N TYR A 77 0.65 4.78 -7.14
CA TYR A 77 -0.44 5.32 -7.97
C TYR A 77 -1.59 5.83 -7.11
N GLU A 78 -1.92 5.15 -6.01
CA GLU A 78 -2.94 5.63 -5.06
C GLU A 78 -2.49 6.89 -4.33
N ILE A 79 -1.20 6.98 -3.98
CA ILE A 79 -0.65 8.17 -3.32
C ILE A 79 -0.74 9.39 -4.23
N LEU A 80 -0.37 9.26 -5.51
CA LEU A 80 -0.48 10.35 -6.49
C LEU A 80 -1.89 10.52 -7.08
N ASP A 81 -2.84 9.63 -6.76
CA ASP A 81 -4.20 9.65 -7.32
C ASP A 81 -4.22 9.61 -8.86
N LEU A 82 -3.32 8.80 -9.42
CA LEU A 82 -3.19 8.58 -10.85
C LEU A 82 -4.07 7.42 -11.28
N ASN A 83 -4.47 7.37 -12.55
CA ASN A 83 -5.19 6.21 -13.06
C ASN A 83 -4.20 5.04 -13.30
N TRP A 84 -4.32 3.98 -12.51
CA TRP A 84 -3.46 2.78 -12.58
C TRP A 84 -3.94 1.73 -13.58
N MET A 85 -5.09 1.94 -14.21
CA MET A 85 -5.65 0.98 -15.16
C MET A 85 -4.79 0.89 -16.44
N PRO A 86 -4.61 -0.30 -17.03
CA PRO A 86 -3.81 -0.46 -18.25
C PRO A 86 -4.25 0.44 -19.42
N SER A 87 -5.55 0.64 -19.61
CA SER A 87 -6.09 1.54 -20.66
C SER A 87 -5.77 3.01 -20.45
N ALA A 88 -5.38 3.43 -19.25
CA ALA A 88 -5.11 4.83 -18.94
C ALA A 88 -3.84 5.36 -19.59
N GLY A 89 -2.87 4.48 -19.88
CA GLY A 89 -1.61 4.87 -20.52
C GLY A 89 -0.84 5.97 -19.78
N THR A 90 -0.80 5.93 -18.44
CA THR A 90 -0.17 6.98 -17.61
C THR A 90 1.28 7.23 -18.03
N THR A 91 1.59 8.44 -18.50
CA THR A 91 2.94 8.80 -18.94
C THR A 91 3.76 9.40 -17.81
N ASP A 92 5.09 9.44 -17.97
CA ASP A 92 5.99 10.09 -17.00
C ASP A 92 5.69 11.59 -16.85
N SER A 93 5.19 12.21 -17.92
CA SER A 93 4.73 13.61 -17.90
C SER A 93 3.54 13.79 -16.95
N ASP A 94 2.60 12.85 -16.93
CA ASP A 94 1.40 12.92 -16.09
C ASP A 94 1.74 12.71 -14.61
N ILE A 95 2.69 11.82 -14.33
CA ILE A 95 3.25 11.62 -12.99
C ILE A 95 3.87 12.94 -12.47
N GLN A 96 4.71 13.58 -13.29
CA GLN A 96 5.35 14.85 -12.93
C GLN A 96 4.35 15.99 -12.74
N LYS A 97 3.38 16.14 -13.65
CA LYS A 97 2.35 17.19 -13.55
C LYS A 97 1.50 17.02 -12.30
N THR A 98 1.08 15.78 -12.01
CA THR A 98 0.23 15.47 -10.85
C THR A 98 0.99 15.68 -9.55
N TYR A 99 2.26 15.26 -9.49
CA TYR A 99 3.13 15.54 -8.35
C TYR A 99 3.30 17.05 -8.11
N ARG A 100 3.58 17.84 -9.15
CA ARG A 100 3.71 19.31 -9.02
C ARG A 100 2.43 19.95 -8.50
N LYS A 101 1.27 19.53 -9.03
CA LYS A 101 -0.04 20.03 -8.60
C LYS A 101 -0.31 19.70 -7.13
N LYS A 102 -0.11 18.45 -6.72
CA LYS A 102 -0.39 17.98 -5.36
C LYS A 102 0.62 18.49 -4.33
N SER A 103 1.91 18.52 -4.67
CA SER A 103 2.96 19.01 -3.78
C SER A 103 2.81 20.50 -3.47
N LEU A 104 2.36 21.32 -4.43
CA LEU A 104 2.02 22.73 -4.18
C LEU A 104 0.77 22.89 -3.31
N LEU A 105 -0.20 21.97 -3.44
CA LEU A 105 -1.42 21.98 -2.64
C LEU A 105 -1.14 21.68 -1.17
N ILE A 106 -0.31 20.68 -0.88
CA ILE A 106 0.01 20.25 0.49
C ILE A 106 1.35 20.78 1.02
N HIS A 107 1.92 21.80 0.37
CA HIS A 107 3.22 22.34 0.77
C HIS A 107 3.17 22.87 2.22
N PRO A 108 4.17 22.56 3.09
CA PRO A 108 4.16 22.92 4.51
C PRO A 108 4.12 24.43 4.77
N ASP A 109 4.56 25.25 3.81
CA ASP A 109 4.45 26.73 3.88
C ASP A 109 2.98 27.21 3.80
N LYS A 110 2.17 26.55 2.96
CA LYS A 110 0.79 26.95 2.68
C LYS A 110 -0.23 26.31 3.61
N LEU A 111 0.12 25.21 4.27
CA LEU A 111 -0.75 24.47 5.18
C LEU A 111 0.05 24.01 6.41
N LYS A 112 -0.27 24.57 7.57
CA LYS A 112 0.33 24.18 8.86
C LYS A 112 -0.42 23.00 9.47
N HIS A 113 -0.38 21.84 8.80
CA HIS A 113 -0.96 20.60 9.32
C HIS A 113 0.11 19.79 10.08
N PRO A 114 -0.18 19.19 11.26
CA PRO A 114 0.80 18.45 12.07
C PRO A 114 1.48 17.30 11.30
N ARG A 115 0.75 16.68 10.37
CA ARG A 115 1.24 15.60 9.50
C ARG A 115 1.46 16.01 8.04
N GLY A 116 1.48 17.31 7.74
CA GLY A 116 1.65 17.81 6.37
C GLY A 116 3.00 17.43 5.78
N ILE A 117 4.06 17.45 6.59
CA ILE A 117 5.42 17.06 6.18
C ILE A 117 5.46 15.57 5.78
N GLU A 118 4.86 14.69 6.60
CA GLU A 118 4.77 13.26 6.31
C GLU A 118 4.05 12.98 4.98
N ALA A 119 2.93 13.67 4.73
CA ALA A 119 2.19 13.55 3.47
C ALA A 119 3.01 14.04 2.26
N PHE A 120 3.74 15.13 2.42
CA PHE A 120 4.63 15.66 1.38
C PHE A 120 5.76 14.68 1.03
N ASP A 121 6.39 14.09 2.04
CA ASP A 121 7.44 13.09 1.85
C ASP A 121 6.90 11.83 1.15
N LEU A 122 5.67 11.41 1.46
CA LEU A 122 5.01 10.31 0.75
C LEU A 122 4.77 10.63 -0.72
N LEU A 123 4.30 11.84 -1.06
CA LEU A 123 4.15 12.25 -2.46
C LEU A 123 5.48 12.21 -3.20
N LYS A 124 6.55 12.73 -2.59
CA LYS A 124 7.90 12.76 -3.18
C LYS A 124 8.44 11.36 -3.39
N LYS A 125 8.26 10.47 -2.42
CA LYS A 125 8.63 9.06 -2.53
C LYS A 125 7.87 8.36 -3.66
N ALA A 126 6.55 8.54 -3.74
CA ALA A 126 5.72 7.95 -4.78
C ALA A 126 6.13 8.41 -6.18
N GLN A 127 6.41 9.71 -6.37
CA GLN A 127 6.91 10.22 -7.64
C GLN A 127 8.28 9.63 -8.00
N THR A 128 9.19 9.49 -7.03
CA THR A 128 10.52 8.90 -7.26
C THR A 128 10.42 7.42 -7.67
N GLU A 129 9.54 6.65 -7.04
CA GLU A 129 9.33 5.23 -7.37
C GLU A 129 8.70 5.05 -8.75
N LEU A 130 7.73 5.88 -9.12
CA LEU A 130 7.09 5.81 -10.45
C LEU A 130 7.95 6.36 -11.58
N SER A 131 8.91 7.24 -11.27
CA SER A 131 9.85 7.75 -12.26
C SER A 131 10.99 6.78 -12.58
N ASP A 132 11.16 5.72 -11.77
CA ASP A 132 12.14 4.66 -11.98
C ASP A 132 11.47 3.47 -12.71
N PRO A 133 11.80 3.21 -13.98
CA PRO A 133 11.22 2.11 -14.74
C PRO A 133 11.42 0.74 -14.09
N ALA A 134 12.53 0.54 -13.36
CA ALA A 134 12.84 -0.74 -12.72
C ALA A 134 11.89 -1.04 -11.54
N LYS A 135 11.40 -0.01 -10.86
CA LYS A 135 10.42 -0.14 -9.78
C LYS A 135 8.98 -0.09 -10.28
N ARG A 136 8.74 0.69 -11.33
CA ARG A 136 7.42 0.81 -11.95
C ARG A 136 6.96 -0.48 -12.63
N LYS A 137 7.84 -1.14 -13.38
CA LYS A 137 7.51 -2.37 -14.12
C LYS A 137 6.86 -3.47 -13.24
N PRO A 138 7.44 -3.92 -12.11
CA PRO A 138 6.82 -4.97 -11.29
C PRO A 138 5.50 -4.53 -10.65
N LEU A 139 5.33 -3.23 -10.39
CA LEU A 139 4.06 -2.69 -9.92
C LEU A 139 2.97 -2.77 -11.01
N ASP A 140 3.31 -2.38 -12.24
CA ASP A 140 2.41 -2.45 -13.40
C ASP A 140 2.04 -3.91 -13.73
N GLU A 141 2.98 -4.84 -13.61
CA GLU A 141 2.74 -6.28 -13.71
C GLU A 141 1.77 -6.76 -12.63
N THR A 142 1.97 -6.36 -11.37
CA THR A 142 1.08 -6.72 -10.26
C THR A 142 -0.35 -6.20 -10.48
N ILE A 143 -0.51 -4.99 -11.02
CA ILE A 143 -1.82 -4.42 -11.34
C ILE A 143 -2.48 -5.20 -12.50
N THR A 144 -1.69 -5.58 -13.51
CA THR A 144 -2.17 -6.38 -14.64
C THR A 144 -2.62 -7.77 -14.18
N ASP A 145 -1.85 -8.41 -13.31
CA ASP A 145 -2.19 -9.70 -12.71
C ASP A 145 -3.45 -9.61 -11.85
N ALA A 146 -3.58 -8.55 -11.02
CA ALA A 146 -4.78 -8.28 -10.25
C ALA A 146 -6.01 -8.16 -11.16
N ARG A 147 -5.90 -7.43 -12.28
CA ARG A 147 -6.96 -7.31 -13.28
C ARG A 147 -7.33 -8.66 -13.88
N MET A 148 -6.36 -9.46 -14.29
CA MET A 148 -6.62 -10.79 -14.85
C MET A 148 -7.32 -11.72 -13.86
N LEU A 149 -6.93 -11.68 -12.58
CA LEU A 149 -7.58 -12.46 -11.53
C LEU A 149 -9.02 -12.02 -11.30
N VAL A 150 -9.30 -10.70 -11.28
CA VAL A 150 -10.66 -10.18 -11.15
C VAL A 150 -11.54 -10.58 -12.34
N LEU A 151 -11.03 -10.47 -13.57
CA LEU A 151 -11.78 -10.91 -14.76
C LEU A 151 -12.08 -12.43 -14.72
N ARG A 152 -11.10 -13.23 -14.27
CA ARG A 152 -11.29 -14.67 -14.06
C ARG A 152 -12.37 -14.97 -13.04
N GLU A 153 -12.38 -14.27 -11.91
CA GLU A 153 -13.41 -14.41 -10.86
C GLU A 153 -14.81 -14.05 -11.37
N LEU A 154 -14.90 -13.10 -12.30
CA LEU A 154 -16.15 -12.71 -12.96
C LEU A 154 -16.52 -13.61 -14.14
N GLY A 155 -15.69 -14.58 -14.51
CA GLY A 155 -15.90 -15.44 -15.68
C GLY A 155 -15.79 -14.69 -17.02
N ILE A 156 -15.10 -13.55 -17.03
CA ILE A 156 -14.92 -12.71 -18.22
C ILE A 156 -13.54 -13.02 -18.86
N PRO A 157 -13.45 -13.11 -20.21
CA PRO A 157 -12.17 -13.31 -20.87
C PRO A 157 -11.14 -12.24 -20.51
N ARG A 158 -9.87 -12.64 -20.36
CA ARG A 158 -8.77 -11.73 -19.97
C ARG A 158 -8.53 -10.59 -20.98
N GLU A 159 -8.82 -10.85 -22.25
CA GLU A 159 -8.64 -9.91 -23.37
C GLU A 159 -9.77 -8.89 -23.49
N THR A 160 -10.81 -9.00 -22.65
CA THR A 160 -11.92 -8.06 -22.66
C THR A 160 -11.39 -6.64 -22.40
N PRO A 161 -11.63 -5.65 -23.29
CA PRO A 161 -11.20 -4.27 -23.07
C PRO A 161 -11.88 -3.66 -21.85
N ASP A 162 -11.23 -2.66 -21.25
CA ASP A 162 -11.76 -1.97 -20.07
C ASP A 162 -13.10 -1.26 -20.33
N ASP A 163 -13.37 -0.90 -21.58
CA ASP A 163 -14.59 -0.23 -22.04
C ASP A 163 -15.73 -1.18 -22.45
N ASP A 164 -15.59 -2.48 -22.22
CA ASP A 164 -16.65 -3.45 -22.54
C ASP A 164 -17.91 -3.19 -21.68
N GLU A 165 -19.09 -3.26 -22.31
CA GLU A 165 -20.38 -3.04 -21.65
C GLU A 165 -20.61 -4.00 -20.48
N ARG A 166 -20.04 -5.22 -20.54
CA ARG A 166 -20.10 -6.21 -19.45
C ARG A 166 -19.43 -5.74 -18.16
N LEU A 167 -18.50 -4.79 -18.25
CA LEU A 167 -17.74 -4.25 -17.13
C LEU A 167 -18.37 -2.97 -16.56
N ARG A 168 -19.50 -2.52 -17.12
CA ARG A 168 -20.24 -1.34 -16.66
C ARG A 168 -21.55 -1.72 -15.95
N PRO A 169 -22.03 -0.89 -15.02
CA PRO A 169 -23.40 -1.03 -14.50
C PRO A 169 -24.43 -0.91 -15.64
N PRO A 170 -25.54 -1.68 -15.61
CA PRO A 170 -25.98 -2.60 -14.55
C PRO A 170 -25.44 -4.03 -14.70
N LYS A 171 -24.72 -4.36 -15.79
CA LYS A 171 -24.26 -5.73 -16.07
C LYS A 171 -23.21 -6.21 -15.07
N LEU A 172 -22.34 -5.31 -14.62
CA LEU A 172 -21.46 -5.55 -13.49
C LEU A 172 -22.11 -5.01 -12.21
N PRO A 173 -22.50 -5.87 -11.25
CA PRO A 173 -22.97 -5.41 -9.94
C PRO A 173 -21.83 -4.77 -9.15
N ALA A 174 -22.17 -3.79 -8.31
CA ALA A 174 -21.20 -3.14 -7.43
C ALA A 174 -20.43 -4.16 -6.56
N PRO A 175 -19.13 -3.93 -6.26
CA PRO A 175 -18.28 -2.81 -6.68
C PRO A 175 -17.91 -2.84 -8.17
N ASP A 176 -17.53 -1.69 -8.73
CA ASP A 176 -17.09 -1.56 -10.12
C ASP A 176 -15.77 -2.32 -10.37
N LEU A 177 -15.38 -2.44 -11.64
CA LEU A 177 -14.14 -3.14 -11.99
C LEU A 177 -12.92 -2.47 -11.35
N LYS A 178 -12.87 -1.13 -11.36
CA LYS A 178 -11.71 -0.38 -10.86
C LYS A 178 -11.48 -0.65 -9.37
N GLU A 179 -12.54 -0.67 -8.57
CA GLU A 179 -12.48 -0.95 -7.14
C GLU A 179 -12.17 -2.43 -6.86
N ARG A 180 -12.69 -3.37 -7.66
CA ARG A 180 -12.31 -4.79 -7.54
C ARG A 180 -10.83 -5.00 -7.82
N VAL A 181 -10.32 -4.41 -8.90
CA VAL A 181 -8.89 -4.46 -9.25
C VAL A 181 -8.06 -3.80 -8.17
N ARG A 182 -8.47 -2.61 -7.69
CA ARG A 182 -7.80 -1.93 -6.58
C ARG A 182 -7.65 -2.81 -5.34
N LYS A 183 -8.74 -3.45 -4.91
CA LYS A 183 -8.72 -4.40 -3.77
C LYS A 183 -7.77 -5.56 -4.03
N LYS A 184 -7.87 -6.19 -5.21
CA LYS A 184 -7.00 -7.32 -5.56
C LYS A 184 -5.52 -6.91 -5.65
N THR A 185 -5.20 -5.76 -6.22
CA THR A 185 -3.83 -5.22 -6.27
C THR A 185 -3.29 -5.03 -4.86
N LYS A 186 -4.09 -4.45 -3.96
CA LYS A 186 -3.70 -4.29 -2.56
C LYS A 186 -3.40 -5.64 -1.90
N ASP A 187 -4.25 -6.64 -2.11
CA ASP A 187 -4.04 -7.99 -1.55
C ASP A 187 -2.74 -8.62 -2.07
N LEU A 188 -2.48 -8.55 -3.38
CA LEU A 188 -1.25 -9.09 -3.99
C LEU A 188 0.01 -8.38 -3.47
N LEU A 189 -0.02 -7.06 -3.35
CA LEU A 189 1.11 -6.28 -2.82
C LEU A 189 1.38 -6.60 -1.34
N ILE A 190 0.33 -6.81 -0.54
CA ILE A 190 0.48 -7.25 0.86
C ILE A 190 1.10 -8.65 0.89
N GLU A 191 0.61 -9.57 0.06
CA GLU A 191 1.11 -10.94 0.03
C GLU A 191 2.59 -11.00 -0.38
N ASP A 192 2.99 -10.22 -1.39
CA ASP A 192 4.37 -10.15 -1.85
C ASP A 192 5.30 -9.56 -0.79
N GLU A 193 4.90 -8.47 -0.12
CA GLU A 193 5.68 -7.89 0.97
C GLU A 193 5.82 -8.88 2.15
N LEU A 194 4.75 -9.59 2.51
CA LEU A 194 4.81 -10.64 3.54
C LEU A 194 5.69 -11.82 3.11
N ARG A 195 5.68 -12.20 1.83
CA ARG A 195 6.57 -13.22 1.27
C ARG A 195 8.02 -12.76 1.35
N ARG A 196 8.31 -11.54 0.92
CA ARG A 196 9.65 -10.93 0.98
C ARG A 196 10.20 -10.90 2.40
N ARG A 197 9.40 -10.47 3.37
CA ARG A 197 9.78 -10.47 4.80
C ARG A 197 10.04 -11.87 5.34
N ARG A 198 9.24 -12.86 4.96
CA ARG A 198 9.45 -14.26 5.36
C ARG A 198 10.76 -14.80 4.80
N VAL A 199 11.03 -14.57 3.51
CA VAL A 199 12.28 -15.01 2.87
C VAL A 199 13.48 -14.35 3.54
N GLN A 200 13.46 -13.03 3.74
CA GLN A 200 14.55 -12.30 4.43
C GLN A 200 14.82 -12.85 5.83
N LYS A 201 13.76 -13.09 6.61
CA LYS A 201 13.89 -13.66 7.96
C LYS A 201 14.48 -15.07 7.91
N MET A 202 14.04 -15.92 6.98
CA MET A 202 14.57 -17.27 6.82
C MET A 202 16.05 -17.26 6.40
N THR A 203 16.44 -16.39 5.48
CA THR A 203 17.84 -16.21 5.07
C THR A 203 18.71 -15.78 6.24
N MET A 204 18.28 -14.79 7.03
CA MET A 204 19.03 -14.32 8.21
C MET A 204 19.21 -15.43 9.25
N ILE A 205 18.20 -16.26 9.47
CA ILE A 205 18.29 -17.41 10.38
C ILE A 205 19.26 -18.47 9.83
N ALA A 206 19.21 -18.76 8.53
CA ALA A 206 20.08 -19.73 7.90
C ALA A 206 21.55 -19.28 7.93
N GLU A 207 21.81 -18.01 7.60
CA GLU A 207 23.15 -17.41 7.65
C GLU A 207 23.69 -17.40 9.08
N GLY A 208 22.86 -17.06 10.07
CA GLY A 208 23.26 -17.12 11.48
C GLY A 208 23.56 -18.55 11.97
N ALA A 209 22.77 -19.53 11.52
CA ALA A 209 23.01 -20.95 11.85
C ALA A 209 24.30 -21.48 11.19
N GLU A 210 24.59 -21.05 9.97
CA GLU A 210 25.83 -21.39 9.28
C GLU A 210 27.05 -20.73 9.93
N ALA A 211 26.97 -19.44 10.26
CA ALA A 211 28.02 -18.72 10.96
C ALA A 211 28.37 -19.39 12.30
N LYS A 212 27.35 -19.77 13.08
CA LYS A 212 27.54 -20.51 14.34
C LYS A 212 28.20 -21.87 14.11
N ARG A 213 27.80 -22.61 13.06
CA ARG A 213 28.44 -23.89 12.73
C ARG A 213 29.91 -23.74 12.34
N VAL A 214 30.26 -22.69 11.61
CA VAL A 214 31.64 -22.39 11.25
C VAL A 214 32.44 -22.02 12.49
N GLU A 215 31.89 -21.19 13.37
CA GLU A 215 32.52 -20.80 14.64
C GLU A 215 32.75 -22.02 15.55
N ASP A 216 31.72 -22.86 15.74
CA ASP A 216 31.83 -24.10 16.53
C ASP A 216 32.88 -25.05 15.95
N ALA A 217 32.98 -25.16 14.61
CA ALA A 217 33.99 -25.99 13.96
C ALA A 217 35.42 -25.43 14.12
N VAL A 218 35.58 -24.12 14.10
CA VAL A 218 36.86 -23.45 14.36
C VAL A 218 37.24 -23.60 15.84
N ALA A 219 36.30 -23.42 16.76
CA ALA A 219 36.50 -23.61 18.18
C ALA A 219 36.88 -25.05 18.53
N GLU A 220 36.23 -26.04 17.90
CA GLU A 220 36.57 -27.46 18.09
C GLU A 220 37.97 -27.78 17.56
N LYS A 221 38.32 -27.23 16.40
CA LYS A 221 39.69 -27.36 15.86
C LYS A 221 40.71 -26.72 16.79
N LYS A 222 40.42 -25.52 17.30
CA LYS A 222 41.27 -24.83 18.26
C LYS A 222 41.44 -25.64 19.55
N ARG A 223 40.34 -26.16 20.12
CA ARG A 223 40.36 -27.02 21.31
C ARG A 223 41.19 -28.28 21.10
N LYS A 224 41.04 -28.95 19.96
CA LYS A 224 41.84 -30.14 19.61
C LYS A 224 43.33 -29.82 19.44
N MET A 225 43.65 -28.67 18.84
CA MET A 225 45.04 -28.22 18.72
C MET A 225 45.64 -27.94 20.10
N GLU A 226 44.94 -27.21 20.97
CA GLU A 226 45.36 -26.93 22.36
C GLU A 226 45.50 -28.21 23.20
N GLU A 227 44.58 -29.17 23.06
CA GLU A 227 44.68 -30.46 23.76
C GLU A 227 45.89 -31.27 23.27
N LYS A 228 46.14 -31.29 21.96
CA LYS A 228 47.30 -31.95 21.38
C LYS A 228 48.60 -31.31 21.85
N GLU A 229 48.65 -29.98 21.88
CA GLU A 229 49.79 -29.22 22.40
C GLU A 229 50.05 -29.56 23.87
N ARG A 230 49.03 -29.52 24.74
CA ARG A 230 49.14 -29.93 26.16
C ARG A 230 49.58 -31.39 26.33
N TRP A 231 49.13 -32.29 25.46
CA TRP A 231 49.58 -33.68 25.45
C TRP A 231 51.05 -33.82 25.06
N GLU A 232 51.51 -33.02 24.08
CA GLU A 232 52.92 -32.99 23.67
C GLU A 232 53.81 -32.37 24.76
N GLU A 233 53.37 -31.31 25.44
CA GLU A 233 54.10 -30.73 26.57
C GLU A 233 54.29 -31.73 27.72
N THR A 234 53.22 -32.41 28.11
CA THR A 234 53.27 -33.44 29.17
C THR A 234 53.90 -34.77 28.70
N ARG A 235 54.44 -34.84 27.48
CA ARG A 235 55.02 -36.07 26.94
C ARG A 235 56.27 -36.50 27.70
N GLU A 236 57.20 -35.58 27.95
CA GLU A 236 58.46 -35.92 28.61
C GLU A 236 58.22 -36.38 30.05
N ASP A 237 57.30 -35.74 30.78
CA ASP A 237 56.89 -36.14 32.13
C ASP A 237 56.28 -37.55 32.12
N ARG A 238 55.36 -37.83 31.18
CA ARG A 238 54.74 -39.16 31.05
C ARG A 238 55.74 -40.23 30.64
N VAL A 239 56.70 -39.91 29.76
CA VAL A 239 57.79 -40.83 29.37
C VAL A 239 58.72 -41.07 30.56
N HIS A 240 59.00 -40.05 31.37
CA HIS A 240 59.77 -40.16 32.60
C HIS A 240 59.07 -41.08 33.61
N ASP A 241 57.78 -40.88 33.86
CA ASP A 241 56.96 -41.73 34.71
C ASP A 241 56.88 -43.17 34.22
N TRP A 242 56.73 -43.39 32.91
CA TRP A 242 56.73 -44.73 32.33
C TRP A 242 58.08 -45.43 32.45
N ARG A 243 59.19 -44.70 32.21
CA ARG A 243 60.56 -45.22 32.43
C ARG A 243 60.75 -45.63 33.89
N ASN A 244 60.26 -44.85 34.84
CA ASN A 244 60.34 -45.13 36.27
C ASN A 244 59.44 -46.32 36.68
N PHE A 245 58.23 -46.44 36.13
CA PHE A 245 57.35 -47.59 36.34
C PHE A 245 57.96 -48.89 35.83
N ASN A 246 58.57 -48.87 34.63
CA ASN A 246 59.23 -50.05 34.06
C ASN A 246 60.47 -50.46 34.88
N LYS A 247 61.26 -49.48 35.35
CA LYS A 247 62.36 -49.73 36.29
C LYS A 247 61.86 -50.37 37.60
N LYS A 248 60.77 -49.86 38.19
CA LYS A 248 60.11 -50.46 39.37
C LYS A 248 59.57 -51.88 39.12
N ARG A 249 59.14 -52.19 37.90
CA ARG A 249 58.66 -53.53 37.52
C ARG A 249 59.80 -54.53 37.37
N LYS A 250 60.97 -54.11 36.89
CA LYS A 250 62.18 -54.94 36.82
C LYS A 250 62.77 -55.25 38.20
N THR A 251 62.66 -54.34 39.17
CA THR A 251 63.10 -54.60 40.55
C THR A 251 62.16 -55.54 41.32
N LYS A 252 60.85 -55.53 41.06
CA LYS A 252 59.88 -56.50 41.65
C LYS A 252 60.00 -57.94 41.13
N LYS A 253 60.70 -58.19 40.02
CA LYS A 253 60.92 -59.55 39.47
C LYS A 253 62.06 -60.31 40.17
N LYS A 254 62.79 -59.68 41.11
CA LYS A 254 63.63 -60.36 42.09
C LYS A 254 62.74 -60.76 43.28
N GLY A 255 62.05 -61.90 43.16
CA GLY A 255 61.48 -62.61 44.30
C GLY A 255 62.60 -63.15 45.21
N PRO A 256 62.31 -63.40 46.50
CA PRO A 256 63.32 -63.64 47.53
C PRO A 256 64.13 -64.90 47.25
N GLN A 257 65.44 -64.80 47.46
CA GLN A 257 66.39 -65.89 47.47
C GLN A 257 66.09 -66.82 48.65
N VAL A 258 65.90 -68.11 48.36
CA VAL A 258 65.65 -69.18 49.33
C VAL A 258 66.81 -69.23 50.35
N LEU A 259 66.49 -69.25 51.64
CA LEU A 259 67.42 -69.50 52.75
C LEU A 259 66.67 -70.34 53.79
N GLY A 260 67.14 -71.56 54.04
CA GLY A 260 66.68 -72.45 55.11
C GLY A 260 65.75 -73.54 54.64
#